data_AF-A9V2M3-F1
#
_entry.id   AF-A9V2M3-F1
#
_cell.length_a   1.000
_cell.length_b   1.000
_cell.length_c   1.000
_cell.angle_alpha   90.00
_cell.angle_beta   90.00
_cell.angle_gamma   90.00
#
_symmetry.space_group_name_H-M   'P 1'
#
loop_
_entity.id
_entity.type
_entity.pdbx_description
1 polymer ?
#
loop_
_entity_poly.entity_id
_entity_poly.type
_entity_poly.pdbx_seq_one_letter_code
_entity_poly.pdbx_strand_id
1 'polypeptide(L)'
;MFRGDPSHLVFDAIFESGNLGSVEQLNEDEYDLFIREDFGSPRHSLWFYFTVTRARAGQVVLFNVHNLCKTRSLIRDGMAPVVRSSSSGQWQRLPSSDCFYHSDCEERKHYVCSFLLAFEGPEVIYEIAYCYPYSLTDLKLFLSTLPQSRGRDVPLLTISQPHNLKRYRAGEQMPGLIISARVHPGETPSSYLCEGLLRFLVSSDPHAEELLEKFVIQVIPMLNPDGVVMGQYRCNAKGFDLNRCWRMPTVSAQPIVHAVKRLLFTVSASMLRCTRAFNV
;
A
#
# COMPACT_ATOMS: atom_id res chain seq x y z
N MET A 1 2.35 26.70 -13.26
CA MET A 1 2.22 27.41 -11.97
C MET A 1 0.99 28.29 -12.07
N PHE A 2 -0.17 27.79 -11.66
CA PHE A 2 -1.41 28.57 -11.64
C PHE A 2 -1.33 29.51 -10.43
N ARG A 3 -1.28 30.83 -10.65
CA ARG A 3 -1.47 31.81 -9.58
C ARG A 3 -2.96 31.83 -9.25
N GLY A 4 -3.41 30.89 -8.42
CA GLY A 4 -4.77 30.85 -7.89
C GLY A 4 -5.00 31.95 -6.85
N ASP A 5 -6.22 32.45 -6.77
CA ASP A 5 -6.66 33.43 -5.77
C ASP A 5 -6.27 32.93 -4.34
N PRO A 6 -5.69 33.82 -3.49
CA PRO A 6 -5.34 33.52 -2.10
C PRO A 6 -6.46 32.94 -1.24
N SER A 7 -7.73 33.08 -1.65
CA SER A 7 -8.92 32.63 -0.90
C SER A 7 -9.18 31.11 -0.96
N HIS A 8 -8.49 30.38 -1.86
CA HIS A 8 -8.79 28.97 -2.14
C HIS A 8 -7.77 27.99 -1.56
N LEU A 9 -8.28 26.81 -1.17
CA LEU A 9 -7.45 25.66 -0.86
C LEU A 9 -6.52 25.31 -2.03
N VAL A 10 -5.30 24.88 -1.69
CA VAL A 10 -4.33 24.33 -2.66
C VAL A 10 -4.16 22.86 -2.43
N PHE A 11 -4.31 22.10 -3.51
CA PHE A 11 -4.21 20.66 -3.54
C PHE A 11 -2.93 20.23 -4.24
N ASP A 12 -2.26 19.23 -3.69
CA ASP A 12 -1.13 18.56 -4.35
C ASP A 12 -1.22 17.04 -4.16
N ALA A 13 -0.77 16.30 -5.15
CA ALA A 13 -0.67 14.84 -5.11
C ALA A 13 0.57 14.35 -5.89
N ILE A 14 1.58 15.22 -6.05
CA ILE A 14 2.81 14.94 -6.81
C ILE A 14 3.88 14.46 -5.84
N PHE A 15 3.60 13.31 -5.23
CA PHE A 15 4.49 12.62 -4.30
C PHE A 15 4.23 11.12 -4.34
N GLU A 16 5.09 10.35 -3.68
CA GLU A 16 4.98 8.89 -3.65
C GLU A 16 3.61 8.43 -3.11
N SER A 17 2.94 7.55 -3.85
CA SER A 17 1.58 7.08 -3.54
C SER A 17 0.47 8.14 -3.63
N GLY A 18 0.79 9.39 -3.96
CA GLY A 18 -0.20 10.45 -4.15
C GLY A 18 -1.15 10.14 -5.30
N ASN A 19 -2.45 10.36 -5.12
CA ASN A 19 -3.47 10.24 -6.16
C ASN A 19 -4.58 11.29 -5.97
N LEU A 20 -4.60 12.24 -6.92
CA LEU A 20 -5.67 13.21 -7.18
C LEU A 20 -5.53 13.64 -8.65
N GLY A 21 -6.63 13.70 -9.39
CA GLY A 21 -6.67 14.01 -10.82
C GLY A 21 -7.00 15.47 -11.09
N SER A 22 -8.21 15.88 -10.70
CA SER A 22 -8.69 17.26 -10.82
C SER A 22 -9.50 17.67 -9.60
N VAL A 23 -9.65 18.98 -9.45
CA VAL A 23 -10.41 19.61 -8.37
C VAL A 23 -11.31 20.66 -8.98
N GLU A 24 -12.58 20.57 -8.66
CA GLU A 24 -13.61 21.55 -9.03
C GLU A 24 -14.16 22.15 -7.75
N GLN A 25 -14.10 23.48 -7.65
CA GLN A 25 -14.67 24.17 -6.51
C GLN A 25 -16.13 24.49 -6.80
N LEU A 26 -17.03 24.01 -5.95
CA LEU A 26 -18.46 24.31 -6.06
C LEU A 26 -18.81 25.62 -5.36
N ASN A 27 -18.24 25.83 -4.16
CA ASN A 27 -18.37 27.06 -3.38
C ASN A 27 -17.16 27.23 -2.43
N GLU A 28 -17.20 28.20 -1.52
CA GLU A 28 -16.08 28.49 -0.61
C GLU A 28 -15.69 27.30 0.29
N ASP A 29 -16.64 26.41 0.60
CA ASP A 29 -16.51 25.33 1.57
C ASP A 29 -16.93 23.95 1.01
N GLU A 30 -16.96 23.81 -0.32
CA GLU A 30 -17.30 22.55 -0.98
C GLU A 30 -16.51 22.34 -2.27
N TYR A 31 -15.95 21.13 -2.40
CA TYR A 31 -15.10 20.75 -3.52
C TYR A 31 -15.45 19.36 -4.04
N ASP A 32 -15.58 19.27 -5.35
CA ASP A 32 -15.60 18.01 -6.09
C ASP A 32 -14.17 17.63 -6.47
N LEU A 33 -13.78 16.42 -6.09
CA LEU A 33 -12.45 15.86 -6.30
C LEU A 33 -12.56 14.64 -7.21
N PHE A 34 -11.79 14.62 -8.30
CA PHE A 34 -11.73 13.47 -9.20
C PHE A 34 -10.37 12.81 -9.08
N ILE A 35 -10.35 11.50 -8.88
CA ILE A 35 -9.11 10.74 -8.72
C ILE A 35 -8.64 10.18 -10.06
N ARG A 36 -7.36 9.88 -10.17
CA ARG A 36 -6.82 9.21 -11.35
C ARG A 36 -7.17 7.73 -11.29
N GLU A 37 -7.67 7.22 -12.40
CA GLU A 37 -7.84 5.79 -12.61
C GLU A 37 -6.48 5.10 -12.70
N ASP A 38 -6.45 3.80 -12.42
CA ASP A 38 -5.25 2.98 -12.64
C ASP A 38 -4.83 3.05 -14.12
N PHE A 39 -3.53 3.19 -14.33
CA PHE A 39 -2.95 3.26 -15.66
C PHE A 39 -3.29 1.99 -16.47
N GLY A 40 -3.88 2.17 -17.64
CA GLY A 40 -4.27 1.05 -18.50
C GLY A 40 -5.44 0.21 -17.99
N SER A 41 -6.10 0.61 -16.91
CA SER A 41 -7.31 -0.04 -16.41
C SER A 41 -8.34 0.98 -15.89
N PRO A 42 -9.13 1.60 -16.79
CA PRO A 42 -10.10 2.66 -16.47
C PRO A 42 -11.35 2.16 -15.71
N ARG A 43 -11.24 1.02 -15.03
CA ARG A 43 -12.29 0.45 -14.18
C ARG A 43 -11.87 0.39 -12.72
N HIS A 44 -10.66 0.83 -12.41
CA HIS A 44 -10.07 0.76 -11.08
C HIS A 44 -9.71 2.17 -10.62
N SER A 45 -10.54 2.67 -9.71
CA SER A 45 -10.45 4.00 -9.12
C SER A 45 -11.02 3.89 -7.70
N LEU A 46 -10.16 4.04 -6.70
CA LEU A 46 -10.58 3.97 -5.30
C LEU A 46 -9.60 4.68 -4.37
N TRP A 47 -8.31 4.50 -4.63
CA TRP A 47 -7.25 5.10 -3.83
C TRP A 47 -7.14 6.59 -4.12
N PHE A 48 -7.20 7.40 -3.07
CA PHE A 48 -6.81 8.80 -3.08
C PHE A 48 -5.81 9.06 -1.98
N TYR A 49 -4.87 9.97 -2.28
CA TYR A 49 -3.92 10.47 -1.31
C TYR A 49 -3.39 11.83 -1.80
N PHE A 50 -3.71 12.89 -1.08
CA PHE A 50 -3.37 14.25 -1.49
C PHE A 50 -3.12 15.13 -0.27
N THR A 51 -2.49 16.28 -0.50
CA THR A 51 -2.31 17.31 0.52
C THR A 51 -3.21 18.50 0.23
N VAL A 52 -3.67 19.17 1.29
CA VAL A 52 -4.42 20.42 1.27
C VAL A 52 -3.68 21.47 2.10
N THR A 53 -3.58 22.69 1.58
CA THR A 53 -2.95 23.84 2.25
C THR A 53 -3.78 25.11 2.06
N ARG A 54 -3.43 26.18 2.81
CA ARG A 54 -4.08 27.50 2.78
C ARG A 54 -5.54 27.52 3.26
N ALA A 55 -5.92 26.57 4.10
CA ALA A 55 -7.25 26.58 4.71
C ALA A 55 -7.40 27.71 5.73
N ARG A 56 -8.58 28.32 5.84
CA ARG A 56 -8.82 29.34 6.87
C ARG A 56 -8.99 28.68 8.24
N ALA A 57 -8.62 29.38 9.30
CA ALA A 57 -8.80 28.86 10.66
C ALA A 57 -10.30 28.66 10.96
N GLY A 58 -10.67 27.47 11.40
CA GLY A 58 -12.06 27.08 11.66
C GLY A 58 -12.89 26.81 10.41
N GLN A 59 -12.29 26.83 9.22
CA GLN A 59 -12.99 26.48 7.98
C GLN A 59 -13.37 25.00 8.02
N VAL A 60 -14.63 24.70 7.69
CA VAL A 60 -15.10 23.32 7.54
C VAL A 60 -15.45 23.13 6.08
N VAL A 61 -14.85 22.13 5.44
CA VAL A 61 -15.03 21.89 4.00
C VAL A 61 -15.60 20.51 3.77
N LEU A 62 -16.59 20.44 2.87
CA LEU A 62 -17.11 19.20 2.32
C LEU A 62 -16.30 18.82 1.08
N PHE A 63 -15.65 17.66 1.14
CA PHE A 63 -14.97 17.06 0.00
C PHE A 63 -15.79 15.93 -0.57
N ASN A 64 -16.12 15.98 -1.85
CA ASN A 64 -16.79 14.92 -2.59
C ASN A 64 -15.78 14.23 -3.51
N VAL A 65 -15.28 13.06 -3.14
CA VAL A 65 -14.37 12.28 -4.00
C VAL A 65 -15.20 11.41 -4.94
N HIS A 66 -15.23 11.81 -6.20
CA HIS A 66 -16.00 11.20 -7.28
C HIS A 66 -15.31 9.96 -7.87
N ASN A 67 -15.93 9.45 -8.94
CA ASN A 67 -15.41 8.41 -9.83
C ASN A 67 -14.89 7.13 -9.15
N LEU A 68 -15.44 6.74 -7.98
CA LEU A 68 -15.02 5.54 -7.26
C LEU A 68 -15.70 4.28 -7.83
N CYS A 69 -14.95 3.19 -8.00
CA CYS A 69 -15.42 2.00 -8.70
C CYS A 69 -16.08 0.92 -7.82
N LYS A 70 -16.26 1.15 -6.52
CA LYS A 70 -16.69 0.13 -5.55
C LYS A 70 -18.17 0.19 -5.22
N THR A 71 -18.95 -0.72 -5.80
CA THR A 71 -20.37 -0.88 -5.44
C THR A 71 -20.65 -1.12 -3.96
N ARG A 72 -19.76 -1.88 -3.30
CA ARG A 72 -19.78 -2.10 -1.85
C ARG A 72 -18.47 -1.57 -1.27
N SER A 73 -18.56 -0.46 -0.55
CA SER A 73 -17.45 0.17 0.15
C SER A 73 -17.63 -0.01 1.65
N LEU A 74 -16.54 -0.34 2.34
CA LEU A 74 -16.50 -0.41 3.81
C LEU A 74 -16.79 0.94 4.46
N ILE A 75 -16.76 2.04 3.71
CA ILE A 75 -17.15 3.36 4.21
C ILE A 75 -18.62 3.36 4.64
N ARG A 76 -19.48 2.56 3.97
CA ARG A 76 -20.86 2.34 4.41
C ARG A 76 -20.97 1.59 5.73
N ASP A 77 -19.91 0.88 6.11
CA ASP A 77 -19.83 0.02 7.30
C ASP A 77 -18.90 0.63 8.37
N GLY A 78 -18.67 1.95 8.33
CA GLY A 78 -17.93 2.68 9.36
C GLY A 78 -16.43 2.88 9.11
N MET A 79 -15.90 2.44 7.95
CA MET A 79 -14.59 2.92 7.52
C MET A 79 -14.68 4.42 7.19
N ALA A 80 -13.60 5.15 7.44
CA ALA A 80 -13.50 6.55 7.08
C ALA A 80 -12.08 6.86 6.59
N PRO A 81 -11.91 7.89 5.74
CA PRO A 81 -10.60 8.38 5.35
C PRO A 81 -9.76 8.77 6.56
N VAL A 82 -8.46 8.90 6.36
CA VAL A 82 -7.52 9.34 7.39
C VAL A 82 -6.92 10.68 7.01
N VAL A 83 -6.63 11.49 8.02
CA VAL A 83 -5.99 12.79 7.89
C VAL A 83 -4.78 12.87 8.82
N ARG A 84 -3.70 13.50 8.37
CA ARG A 84 -2.56 13.91 9.18
C ARG A 84 -2.34 15.40 8.99
N SER A 85 -2.30 16.16 10.08
CA SER A 85 -1.93 17.57 10.04
C SER A 85 -0.44 17.73 10.36
N SER A 86 0.21 18.75 9.78
CA SER A 86 1.60 19.08 10.12
C SER A 86 1.78 19.53 11.58
N SER A 87 0.70 19.99 12.23
CA SER A 87 0.67 20.34 13.66
C SER A 87 0.71 19.12 14.58
N SER A 88 -0.08 18.09 14.27
CA SER A 88 -0.13 16.84 15.07
C SER A 88 0.97 15.85 14.70
N GLY A 89 1.37 15.81 13.44
CA GLY A 89 2.30 14.83 12.89
C GLY A 89 1.80 13.38 12.91
N GLN A 90 0.55 13.14 13.30
CA GLN A 90 -0.03 11.79 13.46
C GLN A 90 -1.22 11.58 12.54
N TRP A 91 -1.34 10.38 12.01
CA TRP A 91 -2.52 9.98 11.25
C TRP A 91 -3.69 9.68 12.18
N GLN A 92 -4.82 10.31 11.91
CA GLN A 92 -6.08 10.07 12.61
C GLN A 92 -7.19 9.75 11.60
N ARG A 93 -8.13 8.91 12.01
CA ARG A 93 -9.30 8.59 11.20
C ARG A 93 -10.36 9.66 11.38
N LEU A 94 -10.98 10.09 10.28
CA LEU A 94 -12.12 10.98 10.35
C LEU A 94 -13.30 10.29 11.08
N PRO A 95 -14.17 11.05 11.75
CA PRO A 95 -15.39 10.49 12.31
C PRO A 95 -16.21 9.82 11.21
N SER A 96 -16.63 8.58 11.42
CA SER A 96 -17.46 7.87 10.43
C SER A 96 -18.83 8.50 10.26
N SER A 97 -19.30 9.29 11.24
CA SER A 97 -20.52 10.12 11.13
C SER A 97 -20.41 11.20 10.06
N ASP A 98 -19.20 11.59 9.72
CA ASP A 98 -18.91 12.72 8.84
C ASP A 98 -18.50 12.24 7.45
N CYS A 99 -18.63 10.93 7.18
CA CYS A 99 -18.22 10.28 5.94
C CYS A 99 -19.38 9.50 5.32
N PHE A 100 -19.64 9.73 4.04
CA PHE A 100 -20.77 9.16 3.31
C PHE A 100 -20.32 8.51 2.01
N TYR A 101 -20.89 7.36 1.67
CA TYR A 101 -20.59 6.66 0.43
C TYR A 101 -21.86 6.31 -0.34
N HIS A 102 -22.09 7.01 -1.46
CA HIS A 102 -23.34 6.95 -2.20
C HIS A 102 -23.10 6.81 -3.70
N SER A 103 -24.13 6.41 -4.44
CA SER A 103 -24.06 6.35 -5.89
C SER A 103 -23.99 7.75 -6.47
N ASP A 104 -23.18 7.93 -7.49
CA ASP A 104 -23.20 9.13 -8.30
C ASP A 104 -24.54 9.21 -9.05
N CYS A 105 -25.21 10.36 -8.90
CA CYS A 105 -26.54 10.61 -9.47
C CYS A 105 -26.48 10.74 -10.99
N GLU A 106 -25.38 11.26 -11.54
CA GLU A 106 -25.19 11.51 -12.97
C GLU A 106 -24.61 10.27 -13.65
N GLU A 107 -23.68 9.58 -12.99
CA GLU A 107 -23.04 8.37 -13.48
C GLU A 107 -23.40 7.15 -12.63
N ARG A 108 -24.53 6.48 -12.95
CA ARG A 108 -25.05 5.29 -12.22
C ARG A 108 -24.09 4.09 -12.02
N LYS A 109 -22.86 4.16 -12.55
CA LYS A 109 -21.81 3.14 -12.40
C LYS A 109 -20.69 3.54 -11.45
N HIS A 110 -20.62 4.81 -11.06
CA HIS A 110 -19.62 5.35 -10.15
C HIS A 110 -20.25 5.72 -8.80
N TYR A 111 -19.37 5.93 -7.83
CA TYR A 111 -19.74 6.23 -6.46
C TYR A 111 -18.92 7.41 -5.96
N VAL A 112 -19.48 8.11 -4.99
CA VAL A 112 -18.89 9.28 -4.36
C VAL A 112 -18.63 8.99 -2.90
N CYS A 113 -17.44 9.35 -2.43
CA CYS A 113 -17.09 9.40 -1.01
C CYS A 113 -17.06 10.86 -0.56
N SER A 114 -18.07 11.28 0.19
CA SER A 114 -18.14 12.63 0.75
C SER A 114 -17.68 12.64 2.19
N PHE A 115 -16.84 13.60 2.58
CA PHE A 115 -16.44 13.77 3.97
C PHE A 115 -16.20 15.24 4.36
N LEU A 116 -16.49 15.56 5.62
CA LEU A 116 -16.21 16.87 6.20
C LEU A 116 -14.83 16.89 6.85
N LEU A 117 -14.13 18.01 6.71
CA LEU A 117 -12.87 18.26 7.41
C LEU A 117 -12.83 19.70 7.93
N ALA A 118 -12.54 19.85 9.23
CA ALA A 118 -12.29 21.12 9.87
C ALA A 118 -10.79 21.44 9.87
N PHE A 119 -10.45 22.67 9.52
CA PHE A 119 -9.07 23.14 9.41
C PHE A 119 -8.67 24.07 10.56
N GLU A 120 -7.44 23.90 11.04
CA GLU A 120 -6.87 24.67 12.15
C GLU A 120 -6.39 26.04 11.70
N GLY A 121 -5.87 26.16 10.46
CA GLY A 121 -5.40 27.43 9.92
C GLY A 121 -4.52 27.30 8.67
N PRO A 122 -4.08 28.44 8.12
CA PRO A 122 -3.47 28.51 6.78
C PRO A 122 -2.04 27.96 6.71
N GLU A 123 -1.34 27.91 7.85
CA GLU A 123 0.04 27.41 7.96
C GLU A 123 0.12 25.88 8.11
N VAL A 124 -1.03 25.21 8.28
CA VAL A 124 -1.08 23.76 8.52
C VAL A 124 -1.27 23.03 7.18
N ILE A 125 -0.44 22.02 6.96
CA ILE A 125 -0.54 21.12 5.81
C ILE A 125 -1.34 19.91 6.25
N TYR A 126 -2.36 19.55 5.48
CA TYR A 126 -3.22 18.40 5.72
C TYR A 126 -2.96 17.35 4.67
N GLU A 127 -2.51 16.18 5.08
CA GLU A 127 -2.41 14.99 4.25
C GLU A 127 -3.66 14.15 4.44
N ILE A 128 -4.36 13.81 3.36
CA ILE A 128 -5.63 13.09 3.39
C ILE A 128 -5.52 11.86 2.50
N ALA A 129 -5.85 10.68 3.04
CA ALA A 129 -5.75 9.42 2.31
C ALA A 129 -6.96 8.51 2.55
N TYR A 130 -7.24 7.65 1.57
CA TYR A 130 -8.32 6.66 1.65
C TYR A 130 -8.19 5.72 2.88
N CYS A 131 -6.96 5.34 3.21
CA CYS A 131 -6.59 4.59 4.40
C CYS A 131 -5.16 4.98 4.81
N TYR A 132 -4.69 4.56 5.99
CA TYR A 132 -3.31 4.80 6.45
C TYR A 132 -2.30 4.45 5.34
N PRO A 133 -1.59 5.44 4.77
CA PRO A 133 -0.70 5.19 3.65
C PRO A 133 0.55 4.44 4.11
N TYR A 134 1.07 3.58 3.24
CA TYR A 134 2.31 2.85 3.46
C TYR A 134 3.06 2.81 2.12
N SER A 135 4.09 3.65 2.02
CA SER A 135 4.87 3.87 0.80
C SER A 135 5.98 2.83 0.62
N LEU A 136 6.62 2.80 -0.55
CA LEU A 136 7.83 1.99 -0.75
C LEU A 136 9.01 2.58 0.03
N THR A 137 9.06 3.90 0.23
CA THR A 137 10.03 4.53 1.14
C THR A 137 9.86 4.05 2.58
N ASP A 138 8.63 4.00 3.10
CA ASP A 138 8.34 3.47 4.44
C ASP A 138 8.82 2.01 4.56
N LEU A 139 8.54 1.18 3.55
CA LEU A 139 9.04 -0.18 3.53
C LEU A 139 10.58 -0.23 3.60
N LYS A 140 11.27 0.53 2.75
CA LYS A 140 12.74 0.55 2.70
C LYS A 140 13.34 1.00 4.04
N LEU A 141 12.75 2.02 4.66
CA LEU A 141 13.15 2.49 5.98
C LEU A 141 12.92 1.42 7.04
N PHE A 142 11.75 0.77 7.04
CA PHE A 142 11.49 -0.34 7.97
C PHE A 142 12.50 -1.48 7.79
N LEU A 143 12.74 -1.93 6.56
CA LEU A 143 13.66 -3.03 6.28
C LEU A 143 15.10 -2.73 6.70
N SER A 144 15.54 -1.47 6.62
CA SER A 144 16.89 -1.08 7.07
C SER A 144 17.05 -1.14 8.59
N THR A 145 15.95 -1.14 9.36
CA THR A 145 15.97 -1.36 10.81
C THR A 145 16.11 -2.82 11.20
N LEU A 146 15.90 -3.76 10.28
CA LEU A 146 15.96 -5.19 10.58
C LEU A 146 17.41 -5.69 10.59
N PRO A 147 17.79 -6.55 11.56
CA PRO A 147 19.11 -7.16 11.58
C PRO A 147 19.28 -8.07 10.34
N GLN A 148 20.25 -7.75 9.47
CA GLN A 148 20.62 -8.46 8.23
C GLN A 148 19.67 -8.38 7.01
N SER A 149 19.15 -7.21 6.64
CA SER A 149 18.53 -7.04 5.31
C SER A 149 19.61 -6.96 4.19
N ARG A 150 19.94 -8.07 3.53
CA ARG A 150 20.75 -8.04 2.29
C ARG A 150 19.85 -7.68 1.10
N GLY A 151 19.98 -6.46 0.60
CA GLY A 151 19.23 -5.91 -0.52
C GLY A 151 19.27 -6.76 -1.78
N ARG A 152 18.08 -7.02 -2.32
CA ARG A 152 17.84 -7.44 -3.71
C ARG A 152 16.81 -6.47 -4.31
N ASP A 153 16.86 -6.29 -5.63
CA ASP A 153 16.00 -5.35 -6.38
C ASP A 153 14.49 -5.65 -6.27
N VAL A 154 14.14 -6.84 -5.77
CA VAL A 154 12.87 -7.15 -5.13
C VAL A 154 13.22 -7.54 -3.70
N PRO A 155 12.65 -6.92 -2.64
CA PRO A 155 12.98 -7.26 -1.27
C PRO A 155 12.39 -8.64 -0.92
N LEU A 156 12.92 -9.71 -1.51
CA LEU A 156 12.69 -11.07 -1.04
C LEU A 156 13.54 -11.25 0.21
N LEU A 157 12.89 -11.22 1.36
CA LEU A 157 13.52 -11.48 2.65
C LEU A 157 13.41 -12.97 2.91
N THR A 158 14.56 -13.65 2.92
CA THR A 158 14.62 -15.02 3.44
C THR A 158 14.99 -14.91 4.91
N ILE A 159 14.10 -15.33 5.79
CA ILE A 159 14.35 -15.38 7.24
C ILE A 159 14.51 -16.85 7.60
N SER A 160 15.73 -17.22 7.96
CA SER A 160 16.10 -18.57 8.37
C SER A 160 17.28 -18.52 9.33
N GLN A 161 17.29 -19.37 10.35
CA GLN A 161 18.43 -19.48 11.25
C GLN A 161 19.59 -20.26 10.59
N PRO A 162 20.84 -19.77 10.64
CA PRO A 162 22.00 -20.44 10.03
C PRO A 162 22.28 -21.84 10.58
N HIS A 163 21.90 -22.13 11.83
CA HIS A 163 22.11 -23.44 12.46
C HIS A 163 21.06 -24.48 12.03
N ASN A 164 19.92 -24.06 11.48
CA ASN A 164 18.86 -24.96 11.02
C ASN A 164 19.20 -25.65 9.70
N LEU A 165 19.98 -24.99 8.85
CA LEU A 165 20.62 -25.59 7.68
C LEU A 165 21.54 -26.77 8.04
N LYS A 166 22.04 -26.84 9.29
CA LYS A 166 22.90 -27.91 9.79
C LYS A 166 22.15 -29.05 10.49
N ARG A 167 20.88 -28.83 10.90
CA ARG A 167 20.07 -29.80 11.66
C ARG A 167 19.40 -30.83 10.76
N TYR A 168 19.11 -30.46 9.52
CA TYR A 168 18.63 -31.39 8.49
C TYR A 168 19.82 -32.15 7.90
N ARG A 169 19.71 -33.48 7.86
CA ARG A 169 20.73 -34.32 7.21
C ARG A 169 20.78 -34.00 5.72
N ALA A 170 21.93 -34.24 5.10
CA ALA A 170 22.04 -34.15 3.64
C ALA A 170 20.98 -35.05 2.98
N GLY A 171 19.97 -34.44 2.33
CA GLY A 171 18.85 -35.14 1.70
C GLY A 171 17.50 -35.01 2.41
N GLU A 172 17.46 -34.50 3.66
CA GLU A 172 16.20 -34.21 4.34
C GLU A 172 15.62 -32.86 3.91
N GLN A 173 14.28 -32.80 3.91
CA GLN A 173 13.51 -31.74 3.29
C GLN A 173 12.84 -30.89 4.38
N MET A 174 13.19 -29.60 4.45
CA MET A 174 12.50 -28.66 5.34
C MET A 174 11.30 -28.03 4.61
N PRO A 175 10.10 -27.98 5.22
CA PRO A 175 8.97 -27.28 4.65
C PRO A 175 9.26 -25.79 4.42
N GLY A 176 8.93 -25.29 3.23
CA GLY A 176 9.05 -23.87 2.89
C GLY A 176 7.72 -23.14 3.06
N LEU A 177 7.76 -21.95 3.68
CA LEU A 177 6.61 -21.05 3.81
C LEU A 177 6.90 -19.77 3.02
N ILE A 178 6.08 -19.48 2.00
CA ILE A 178 6.17 -18.25 1.22
C ILE A 178 4.98 -17.36 1.58
N ILE A 179 5.29 -16.14 2.02
CA ILE A 179 4.31 -15.12 2.40
C ILE A 179 4.53 -13.92 1.49
N SER A 180 3.46 -13.41 0.88
CA SER A 180 3.53 -12.19 0.06
C SER A 180 2.45 -11.21 0.49
N ALA A 181 2.80 -9.92 0.48
CA ALA A 181 1.89 -8.83 0.77
C ALA A 181 1.83 -7.84 -0.40
N ARG A 182 0.79 -7.00 -0.37
CA ARG A 182 0.61 -5.85 -1.26
C ARG A 182 0.66 -6.16 -2.76
N VAL A 183 -0.15 -7.14 -3.18
CA VAL A 183 -0.38 -7.42 -4.61
C VAL A 183 -1.18 -6.30 -5.29
N HIS A 184 -2.21 -5.78 -4.61
CA HIS A 184 -2.91 -4.58 -5.03
C HIS A 184 -2.33 -3.36 -4.29
N PRO A 185 -1.93 -2.31 -5.01
CA PRO A 185 -1.25 -1.17 -4.39
C PRO A 185 -2.10 -0.39 -3.41
N GLY A 186 -3.43 -0.31 -3.51
CA GLY A 186 -4.27 0.44 -2.57
C GLY A 186 -4.56 -0.29 -1.25
N GLU A 187 -4.16 -1.56 -1.11
CA GLU A 187 -4.48 -2.39 0.06
C GLU A 187 -3.44 -2.22 1.20
N THR A 188 -3.33 -0.99 1.72
CA THR A 188 -2.35 -0.60 2.76
C THR A 188 -2.28 -1.46 4.01
N PRO A 189 -3.39 -1.99 4.55
CA PRO A 189 -3.33 -2.81 5.77
C PRO A 189 -2.41 -4.03 5.63
N SER A 190 -2.28 -4.59 4.42
CA SER A 190 -1.41 -5.74 4.17
C SER A 190 0.07 -5.46 4.44
N SER A 191 0.52 -4.22 4.24
CA SER A 191 1.92 -3.83 4.51
C SER A 191 2.19 -3.71 6.01
N TYR A 192 1.27 -3.11 6.78
CA TYR A 192 1.38 -3.05 8.24
C TYR A 192 1.35 -4.44 8.89
N LEU A 193 0.48 -5.34 8.40
CA LEU A 193 0.45 -6.73 8.85
C LEU A 193 1.78 -7.45 8.54
N CYS A 194 2.32 -7.25 7.34
CA CYS A 194 3.60 -7.83 6.95
C CYS A 194 4.76 -7.28 7.79
N GLU A 195 4.75 -5.99 8.12
CA GLU A 195 5.73 -5.39 9.02
C GLU A 195 5.66 -6.03 10.42
N GLY A 196 4.47 -6.17 11.00
CA GLY A 196 4.28 -6.85 12.28
C GLY A 196 4.78 -8.30 12.27
N LEU A 197 4.46 -9.05 11.20
CA LEU A 197 4.98 -10.39 10.98
C LEU A 197 6.51 -10.41 10.94
N LEU A 198 7.13 -9.51 10.19
CA LEU A 198 8.59 -9.43 10.08
C LEU A 198 9.24 -9.10 11.43
N ARG A 199 8.68 -8.17 12.20
CA ARG A 199 9.13 -7.84 13.56
C ARG A 199 9.06 -9.05 14.49
N PHE A 200 7.95 -9.79 14.44
CA PHE A 200 7.78 -11.02 15.21
C PHE A 200 8.82 -12.07 14.82
N LEU A 201 9.00 -12.34 13.51
CA LEU A 201 9.93 -13.36 13.03
C LEU A 201 11.40 -13.07 13.38
N VAL A 202 11.80 -11.80 13.54
CA VAL A 202 13.18 -11.44 13.94
C VAL A 202 13.36 -11.21 15.44
N SER A 203 12.29 -11.35 16.22
CA SER A 203 12.33 -11.15 17.67
C SER A 203 12.94 -12.36 18.39
N SER A 204 13.18 -12.21 19.70
CA SER A 204 13.57 -13.31 20.60
C SER A 204 12.36 -14.04 21.19
N ASP A 205 11.20 -13.99 20.53
CA ASP A 205 10.01 -14.70 20.97
C ASP A 205 10.19 -16.21 20.74
N PRO A 206 9.98 -17.08 21.75
CA PRO A 206 10.16 -18.53 21.61
C PRO A 206 9.32 -19.15 20.50
N HIS A 207 8.13 -18.61 20.21
CA HIS A 207 7.29 -19.09 19.12
C HIS A 207 7.86 -18.69 17.75
N ALA A 208 8.49 -17.53 17.63
CA ALA A 208 9.20 -17.15 16.42
C ALA A 208 10.41 -18.06 16.18
N GLU A 209 11.18 -18.36 17.24
CA GLU A 209 12.30 -19.31 17.17
C GLU A 209 11.82 -20.71 16.75
N GLU A 210 10.76 -21.23 17.37
CA GLU A 210 10.16 -22.53 17.03
C GLU A 210 9.69 -22.59 15.55
N LEU A 211 9.10 -21.51 15.04
CA LEU A 211 8.71 -21.42 13.63
C LEU A 211 9.92 -21.46 12.70
N LEU A 212 10.96 -20.72 13.03
CA LEU A 212 12.20 -20.69 12.26
C LEU A 212 12.97 -22.01 12.34
N GLU A 213 12.78 -22.81 13.40
CA GLU A 213 13.28 -24.19 13.51
C GLU A 213 12.58 -25.18 12.57
N LYS A 214 11.29 -24.97 12.28
CA LYS A 214 10.46 -25.90 11.52
C LYS A 214 10.32 -25.55 10.04
N PHE A 215 10.49 -24.27 9.68
CA PHE A 215 10.21 -23.76 8.34
C PHE A 215 11.33 -22.87 7.81
N VAL A 216 11.58 -22.95 6.49
CA VAL A 216 12.25 -21.86 5.79
C VAL A 216 11.21 -20.85 5.36
N ILE A 217 11.23 -19.66 5.95
CA ILE A 217 10.23 -18.62 5.70
C ILE A 217 10.78 -17.58 4.72
N GLN A 218 10.06 -17.36 3.63
CA GLN A 218 10.38 -16.36 2.63
C GLN A 218 9.24 -15.35 2.55
N VAL A 219 9.56 -14.09 2.79
CA VAL A 219 8.59 -13.00 2.84
C VAL A 219 8.87 -12.03 1.69
N ILE A 220 7.81 -11.69 0.95
CA ILE A 220 7.77 -10.65 -0.08
C ILE A 220 6.85 -9.54 0.45
N PRO A 221 7.39 -8.50 1.09
CA PRO A 221 6.60 -7.50 1.80
C PRO A 221 5.81 -6.58 0.88
N MET A 222 6.22 -6.46 -0.39
CA MET A 222 5.51 -5.67 -1.39
C MET A 222 5.67 -6.28 -2.78
N LEU A 223 4.58 -6.85 -3.29
CA LEU A 223 4.55 -7.50 -4.60
C LEU A 223 4.37 -6.52 -5.77
N ASN A 224 3.81 -5.33 -5.51
CA ASN A 224 3.53 -4.32 -6.53
C ASN A 224 4.10 -2.94 -6.18
N PRO A 225 5.43 -2.79 -6.12
CA PRO A 225 6.08 -1.52 -5.76
C PRO A 225 5.77 -0.41 -6.78
N ASP A 226 5.74 -0.70 -8.07
CA ASP A 226 5.47 0.31 -9.10
C ASP A 226 4.08 0.92 -8.94
N GLY A 227 3.07 0.08 -8.72
CA GLY A 227 1.71 0.55 -8.47
C GLY A 227 1.59 1.38 -7.18
N VAL A 228 2.37 1.05 -6.15
CA VAL A 228 2.41 1.82 -4.89
C VAL A 228 3.01 3.20 -5.13
N VAL A 229 4.13 3.29 -5.84
CA VAL A 229 4.81 4.58 -6.11
C VAL A 229 3.90 5.53 -6.91
N MET A 230 3.16 5.01 -7.90
CA MET A 230 2.28 5.84 -8.75
C MET A 230 0.92 6.18 -8.12
N GLY A 231 0.62 5.68 -6.92
CA GLY A 231 -0.69 5.90 -6.29
C GLY A 231 -1.84 5.16 -6.96
N GLN A 232 -1.59 3.94 -7.48
CA GLN A 232 -2.65 3.10 -8.02
C GLN A 232 -3.45 2.40 -6.93
N TYR A 233 -4.61 1.87 -7.30
CA TYR A 233 -5.45 1.06 -6.43
C TYR A 233 -5.20 -0.45 -6.61
N ARG A 234 -5.12 -0.95 -7.84
CA ARG A 234 -5.21 -2.39 -8.13
C ARG A 234 -4.12 -2.92 -9.05
N CYS A 235 -3.77 -2.17 -10.08
CA CYS A 235 -2.88 -2.63 -11.15
C CYS A 235 -1.40 -2.29 -10.90
N ASN A 236 -0.52 -2.90 -11.70
CA ASN A 236 0.89 -2.49 -11.81
C ASN A 236 1.08 -1.36 -12.84
N ALA A 237 2.33 -0.95 -13.10
CA ALA A 237 2.66 0.08 -14.11
C ALA A 237 2.21 -0.19 -15.54
N LYS A 238 1.79 -1.43 -15.84
CA LYS A 238 1.35 -1.85 -17.16
C LYS A 238 -0.15 -2.14 -17.21
N GLY A 239 -0.89 -1.78 -16.17
CA GLY A 239 -2.34 -1.99 -16.10
C GLY A 239 -2.80 -3.41 -15.79
N PHE A 240 -1.89 -4.30 -15.37
CA PHE A 240 -2.25 -5.67 -15.01
C PHE A 240 -2.63 -5.79 -13.52
N ASP A 241 -3.78 -6.41 -13.27
CA ASP A 241 -4.09 -7.00 -11.96
C ASP A 241 -3.17 -8.22 -11.76
N LEU A 242 -2.11 -8.04 -10.98
CA LEU A 242 -1.10 -9.08 -10.74
C LEU A 242 -1.72 -10.35 -10.14
N ASN A 243 -2.81 -10.23 -9.37
CA ASN A 243 -3.53 -11.37 -8.78
C ASN A 243 -4.42 -12.11 -9.79
N ARG A 244 -4.37 -11.75 -11.07
CA ARG A 244 -5.00 -12.48 -12.19
C ARG A 244 -3.97 -13.03 -13.18
N CYS A 245 -2.68 -12.81 -12.94
CA CYS A 245 -1.60 -13.17 -13.87
C CYS A 245 -0.85 -14.47 -13.51
N TRP A 246 -1.26 -15.20 -12.47
CA TRP A 246 -0.54 -16.39 -11.99
C TRP A 246 -0.52 -17.58 -12.97
N ARG A 247 -1.48 -17.67 -13.91
CA ARG A 247 -1.57 -18.80 -14.85
C ARG A 247 -0.38 -18.85 -15.82
N MET A 248 -0.07 -17.75 -16.49
CA MET A 248 1.05 -17.65 -17.44
C MET A 248 1.71 -16.25 -17.37
N PRO A 249 2.40 -15.92 -16.27
CA PRO A 249 3.09 -14.64 -16.17
C PRO A 249 4.30 -14.62 -17.11
N THR A 250 4.63 -13.47 -17.70
CA THR A 250 5.83 -13.30 -18.52
C THR A 250 6.83 -12.37 -17.84
N VAL A 251 8.12 -12.54 -18.14
CA VAL A 251 9.18 -11.65 -17.64
C VAL A 251 8.96 -10.21 -18.06
N SER A 252 8.42 -9.99 -19.27
CA SER A 252 8.20 -8.64 -19.79
C SER A 252 7.00 -7.95 -19.15
N ALA A 253 5.89 -8.65 -18.91
CA ALA A 253 4.65 -8.01 -18.49
C ALA A 253 4.42 -8.07 -16.97
N GLN A 254 4.77 -9.19 -16.32
CA GLN A 254 4.64 -9.38 -14.87
C GLN A 254 5.92 -10.00 -14.28
N PRO A 255 7.06 -9.30 -14.32
CA PRO A 255 8.35 -9.84 -13.89
C PRO A 255 8.32 -10.38 -12.47
N ILE A 256 7.65 -9.68 -11.53
CA ILE A 256 7.56 -10.08 -10.13
C ILE A 256 6.75 -11.37 -9.98
N VAL A 257 5.55 -11.47 -10.58
CA VAL A 257 4.73 -12.69 -10.53
C VAL A 257 5.46 -13.87 -11.17
N HIS A 258 6.14 -13.64 -12.29
CA HIS A 258 6.98 -14.65 -12.94
C HIS A 258 8.12 -15.12 -12.00
N ALA A 259 8.83 -14.20 -11.35
CA ALA A 259 9.90 -14.51 -10.41
C ALA A 259 9.39 -15.29 -9.19
N VAL A 260 8.26 -14.90 -8.61
CA VAL A 260 7.65 -15.61 -7.47
C VAL A 260 7.15 -16.99 -7.88
N LYS A 261 6.55 -17.13 -9.07
CA LYS A 261 6.16 -18.44 -9.60
C LYS A 261 7.36 -19.37 -9.78
N ARG A 262 8.49 -18.84 -10.29
CA ARG A 262 9.75 -19.59 -10.35
C ARG A 262 10.27 -19.95 -8.97
N LEU A 263 10.21 -19.04 -7.99
CA LEU A 263 10.58 -19.32 -6.61
C LEU A 263 9.75 -20.47 -6.03
N LEU A 264 8.43 -20.47 -6.24
CA LEU A 264 7.53 -21.56 -5.83
C LEU A 264 7.94 -22.91 -6.45
N PHE A 265 8.26 -22.93 -7.74
CA PHE A 265 8.77 -24.14 -8.40
C PHE A 265 10.14 -24.56 -7.86
N THR A 266 11.04 -23.62 -7.59
CA THR A 266 12.36 -23.93 -7.01
C THR A 266 12.22 -24.46 -5.59
N VAL A 267 11.36 -23.88 -4.74
CA VAL A 267 11.10 -24.42 -3.40
C VAL A 267 10.47 -25.80 -3.49
N SER A 268 9.52 -26.00 -4.41
CA SER A 268 8.84 -27.28 -4.65
C SER A 268 9.74 -28.37 -5.26
N ALA A 269 10.66 -28.00 -6.17
CA ALA A 269 11.49 -28.94 -6.92
C ALA A 269 12.88 -29.16 -6.28
N SER A 270 13.38 -28.18 -5.51
CA SER A 270 14.73 -28.21 -4.95
C SER A 270 14.78 -28.49 -3.46
N MET A 271 13.65 -28.41 -2.73
CA MET A 271 13.60 -28.48 -1.27
C MET A 271 14.88 -27.98 -0.62
N LEU A 272 15.10 -26.66 -0.79
CA LEU A 272 16.21 -25.87 -0.25
C LEU A 272 17.40 -26.73 0.20
N ARG A 273 18.11 -27.34 -0.76
CA ARG A 273 19.38 -28.00 -0.44
C ARG A 273 20.24 -26.97 0.26
N CYS A 274 20.62 -27.26 1.50
CA CYS A 274 21.57 -26.48 2.27
C CYS A 274 22.85 -26.29 1.45
N THR A 275 22.94 -25.20 0.70
CA THR A 275 24.17 -24.85 -0.01
C THR A 275 25.14 -24.33 1.04
N ARG A 276 26.06 -25.21 1.45
CA ARG A 276 27.28 -24.81 2.14
C ARG A 276 27.93 -23.70 1.31
N ALA A 277 27.90 -22.47 1.81
CA ALA A 277 28.88 -21.49 1.37
C ALA A 277 30.25 -22.07 1.74
N PHE A 278 31.04 -22.41 0.72
CA PHE A 278 32.42 -22.80 0.92
C PHE A 278 33.17 -21.59 1.49
N ASN A 279 33.90 -21.82 2.57
CA ASN A 279 34.95 -20.93 3.05
C ASN A 279 36.01 -20.81 1.94
N VAL A 280 36.27 -19.58 1.49
CA VAL A 280 37.62 -18.99 1.38
C VAL A 280 37.50 -17.52 1.73
#